data_AF-A0A0J6Y664-F1
#
_entry.id   AF-A0A0J6Y664-F1
#
_cell.length_a   1.000
_cell.length_b   1.000
_cell.length_c   1.000
_cell.angle_alpha   90.00
_cell.angle_beta   90.00
_cell.angle_gamma   90.00
#
_symmetry.space_group_name_H-M   'P 1'
#
loop_
_entity.id
_entity.type
_entity.pdbx_description
1 polymer ?
#
loop_
_entity_poly.entity_id
_entity_poly.type
_entity_poly.pdbx_seq_one_letter_code
_entity_poly.pdbx_strand_id
1 'polypeptide(L)'
;MTADQTSLPGVRVLTGAHVPPGAVGITPTTAADRITVLAPDLVTANRAMAVVATQAAATGWPADVRFAAPPRPVIAAPDALSDAVRQAIPDATVVAAPDDGGRLPDGVDAVLATARPCGDPCGAAVYTAHFAVLARPHDDAVALDVAAALTGCTIDDVWPLTVADPQELVVFGAHLLGGPLTHQLTDRGARWAGEVTTAPRYRMTVLPSTPAKPAVSRVPDGTAGAALYGQRWLMSAAALGRFLAALPAPMQLGKVEFADGSWRTAFSCDAAAAGGTDISGYGGWPTAIAAGAVPGCG
;
A
#
# COMPACT_ATOMS: atom_id res chain seq x y z
N MET A 1 -23.28 -34.83 14.85
CA MET A 1 -22.04 -34.49 15.57
C MET A 1 -20.92 -34.48 14.54
N THR A 2 -20.82 -33.37 13.82
CA THR A 2 -19.77 -33.11 12.82
C THR A 2 -18.80 -32.14 13.47
N ALA A 3 -17.54 -32.57 13.58
CA ALA A 3 -16.49 -31.77 14.19
C ALA A 3 -16.23 -30.52 13.33
N ASP A 4 -16.47 -29.34 13.92
CA ASP A 4 -16.02 -28.05 13.41
C ASP A 4 -14.49 -28.00 13.55
N GLN A 5 -13.78 -28.14 12.44
CA GLN A 5 -12.31 -28.07 12.37
C GLN A 5 -11.81 -26.68 11.92
N THR A 6 -12.52 -25.59 12.22
CA THR A 6 -12.15 -24.24 11.76
C THR A 6 -12.17 -23.15 12.85
N SER A 7 -12.18 -23.50 14.13
CA SER A 7 -12.09 -22.52 15.21
C SER A 7 -10.63 -22.11 15.46
N LEU A 8 -10.15 -21.04 14.80
CA LEU A 8 -8.97 -20.31 15.29
C LEU A 8 -9.30 -19.77 16.70
N PRO A 9 -8.53 -20.12 17.75
CA PRO A 9 -8.82 -19.69 19.11
C PRO A 9 -8.94 -18.16 19.20
N GLY A 10 -10.07 -17.66 19.72
CA GLY A 10 -10.29 -16.23 19.89
C GLY A 10 -10.83 -15.49 18.66
N VAL A 11 -11.00 -16.16 17.52
CA VAL A 11 -11.64 -15.58 16.33
C VAL A 11 -13.13 -15.87 16.33
N ARG A 12 -13.96 -14.85 16.08
CA ARG A 12 -15.42 -14.99 15.91
C ARG A 12 -15.89 -14.19 14.71
N VAL A 13 -16.75 -14.80 13.88
CA VAL A 13 -17.44 -14.10 12.78
C VAL A 13 -18.85 -13.81 13.26
N LEU A 14 -19.21 -12.53 13.31
CA LEU A 14 -20.55 -12.08 13.67
C LEU A 14 -21.26 -11.56 12.43
N THR A 15 -22.55 -11.84 12.30
CA THR A 15 -23.43 -11.16 11.34
C THR A 15 -24.02 -9.92 12.00
N GLY A 16 -23.90 -8.76 11.33
CA GLY A 16 -24.29 -7.48 11.91
C GLY A 16 -23.23 -6.85 12.83
N ALA A 17 -23.49 -5.62 13.28
CA ALA A 17 -22.46 -4.72 13.78
C ALA A 17 -22.22 -4.78 15.31
N HIS A 18 -22.60 -5.85 16.01
CA HIS A 18 -22.40 -5.91 17.47
C HIS A 18 -20.98 -6.35 17.86
N VAL A 19 -20.05 -5.40 17.85
CA VAL A 19 -18.70 -5.58 18.38
C VAL A 19 -18.72 -5.35 19.90
N PRO A 20 -18.33 -6.33 20.74
CA PRO A 20 -18.24 -6.15 22.17
C PRO A 20 -17.28 -5.00 22.54
N PRO A 21 -17.56 -4.22 23.60
CA PRO A 21 -16.61 -3.22 24.10
C PRO A 21 -15.24 -3.86 24.38
N GLY A 22 -14.16 -3.17 23.99
CA GLY A 22 -12.80 -3.68 24.19
C GLY A 22 -12.33 -4.70 23.16
N ALA A 23 -13.18 -5.14 22.22
CA ALA A 23 -12.79 -6.12 21.20
C ALA A 23 -12.10 -5.46 20.00
N VAL A 24 -11.16 -6.19 19.40
CA VAL A 24 -10.61 -5.83 18.09
C VAL A 24 -11.42 -6.51 17.00
N GLY A 25 -11.76 -5.77 15.95
CA GLY A 25 -12.48 -6.36 14.83
C GLY A 25 -12.47 -5.56 13.54
N ILE A 26 -12.81 -6.25 12.45
CA ILE A 26 -12.87 -5.69 11.10
C ILE A 26 -14.25 -5.97 10.52
N THR A 27 -14.98 -4.91 10.16
CA THR A 27 -16.18 -4.96 9.33
C THR A 27 -15.80 -4.51 7.92
N PRO A 28 -15.78 -5.41 6.93
CA PRO A 28 -15.35 -5.08 5.59
C PRO A 28 -16.48 -4.38 4.81
N THR A 29 -16.11 -3.61 3.80
CA THR A 29 -17.09 -3.00 2.88
C THR A 29 -17.90 -4.04 2.10
N THR A 30 -17.28 -5.15 1.71
CA THR A 30 -17.77 -6.01 0.61
C THR A 30 -18.66 -7.18 1.02
N ALA A 31 -19.00 -7.34 2.31
CA ALA A 31 -19.79 -8.48 2.76
C ALA A 31 -21.31 -8.23 2.62
N ALA A 32 -22.00 -9.09 1.87
CA ALA A 32 -23.46 -9.00 1.64
C ALA A 32 -24.28 -9.02 2.95
N ASP A 33 -23.85 -9.82 3.93
CA ASP A 33 -24.47 -9.92 5.26
C ASP A 33 -23.77 -9.05 6.33
N ARG A 34 -22.89 -8.13 5.90
CA ARG A 34 -22.04 -7.25 6.73
C ARG A 34 -21.52 -7.94 7.98
N ILE A 35 -20.61 -8.88 7.73
CA ILE A 35 -19.94 -9.62 8.78
C ILE A 35 -18.94 -8.75 9.54
N THR A 36 -18.69 -9.07 10.80
CA THR A 36 -17.56 -8.53 11.55
C THR A 36 -16.70 -9.67 12.06
N VAL A 37 -15.42 -9.64 11.70
CA VAL A 37 -14.42 -10.58 12.24
C VAL A 37 -13.86 -9.97 13.52
N LEU A 38 -14.11 -10.62 14.65
CA LEU A 38 -13.50 -10.30 15.93
C LEU A 38 -12.29 -11.19 16.19
N ALA A 39 -11.24 -10.61 16.76
CA ALA A 39 -10.04 -11.34 17.16
C ALA A 39 -9.38 -10.70 18.39
N PRO A 40 -8.38 -11.35 19.02
CA PRO A 40 -7.65 -10.78 20.16
C PRO A 40 -6.84 -9.53 19.81
N ASP A 41 -6.40 -9.42 18.55
CA ASP A 41 -5.55 -8.35 18.05
C ASP A 41 -5.80 -8.09 16.56
N LEU A 42 -5.26 -6.97 16.06
CA LEU A 42 -5.53 -6.50 14.71
C LEU A 42 -4.89 -7.37 13.63
N VAL A 43 -3.73 -7.97 13.92
CA VAL A 43 -3.03 -8.87 12.99
C VAL A 43 -3.85 -10.15 12.79
N THR A 44 -4.35 -10.72 13.88
CA THR A 44 -5.21 -11.91 13.86
C THR A 44 -6.54 -11.60 13.18
N ALA A 45 -7.14 -10.42 13.44
CA ALA A 45 -8.36 -9.99 12.76
C ALA A 45 -8.15 -9.88 11.23
N ASN A 46 -7.04 -9.27 10.80
CA ASN A 46 -6.69 -9.13 9.39
C ASN A 46 -6.49 -10.49 8.70
N ARG A 47 -5.75 -11.41 9.32
CA ARG A 47 -5.53 -12.78 8.77
C ARG A 47 -6.84 -13.55 8.66
N ALA A 48 -7.67 -13.50 9.69
CA ALA A 48 -8.99 -14.14 9.66
C ALA A 48 -9.88 -13.52 8.58
N MET A 49 -9.87 -12.19 8.42
CA MET A 49 -10.60 -11.52 7.35
C MET A 49 -10.13 -11.96 5.96
N ALA A 50 -8.83 -12.13 5.73
CA ALA A 50 -8.32 -12.61 4.45
C ALA A 50 -8.87 -14.01 4.09
N VAL A 51 -9.00 -14.90 5.06
CA VAL A 51 -9.62 -16.23 4.86
C VAL A 51 -11.11 -16.11 4.58
N VAL A 52 -11.83 -15.29 5.36
CA VAL A 52 -13.27 -15.14 5.18
C VAL A 52 -13.61 -14.49 3.84
N ALA A 53 -12.86 -13.46 3.45
CA ALA A 53 -13.07 -12.73 2.19
C ALA A 53 -12.82 -13.61 0.95
N THR A 54 -11.81 -14.49 0.99
CA THR A 54 -11.54 -15.42 -0.12
C THR A 54 -12.63 -16.49 -0.27
N GLN A 55 -13.24 -16.93 0.84
CA GLN A 55 -14.36 -17.88 0.83
C GLN A 55 -15.68 -17.26 0.37
N ALA A 56 -15.89 -15.96 0.61
CA ALA A 56 -17.10 -15.25 0.24
C ALA A 56 -17.21 -14.89 -1.25
N ALA A 57 -16.34 -15.44 -2.11
CA ALA A 57 -16.26 -15.16 -3.55
C ALA A 57 -16.31 -13.65 -3.83
N ALA A 58 -15.34 -12.90 -3.28
CA ALA A 58 -15.24 -11.44 -3.33
C ALA A 58 -15.16 -10.90 -4.77
N THR A 59 -16.30 -10.90 -5.45
CA THR A 59 -16.56 -10.22 -6.70
C THR A 59 -17.04 -8.81 -6.38
N GLY A 60 -16.63 -7.82 -7.17
CA GLY A 60 -17.12 -6.44 -7.04
C GLY A 60 -16.19 -5.45 -6.34
N TRP A 61 -14.89 -5.74 -6.23
CA TRP A 61 -13.91 -4.70 -5.87
C TRP A 61 -13.75 -3.68 -7.00
N PRO A 62 -13.68 -2.38 -6.69
CA PRO A 62 -13.49 -1.35 -7.69
C PRO A 62 -12.06 -1.40 -8.25
N ALA A 63 -11.92 -1.12 -9.54
CA ALA A 63 -10.62 -1.16 -10.22
C ALA A 63 -9.62 -0.11 -9.72
N ASP A 64 -10.07 0.88 -8.94
CA ASP A 64 -9.30 1.97 -8.33
C ASP A 64 -9.19 1.87 -6.80
N VAL A 65 -9.41 0.68 -6.22
CA VAL A 65 -9.17 0.38 -4.81
C VAL A 65 -7.80 0.87 -4.32
N ARG A 66 -7.73 1.40 -3.10
CA ARG A 66 -6.47 1.76 -2.44
C ARG A 66 -5.99 0.61 -1.57
N PHE A 67 -4.71 0.24 -1.71
CA PHE A 67 -4.09 -0.81 -0.92
C PHE A 67 -3.29 -0.28 0.28
N ALA A 68 -3.13 1.02 0.39
CA ALA A 68 -2.51 1.66 1.55
C ALA A 68 -3.10 3.03 1.83
N ALA A 69 -3.05 3.45 3.09
CA ALA A 69 -3.21 4.86 3.44
C ALA A 69 -2.09 5.70 2.79
N PRO A 70 -2.38 6.92 2.28
CA PRO A 70 -1.31 7.79 1.82
C PRO A 70 -0.39 8.17 3.00
N PRO A 71 0.91 8.46 2.77
CA PRO A 71 1.85 8.85 3.82
C PRO A 71 1.43 10.09 4.62
N ARG A 72 0.61 10.95 3.99
CA ARG A 72 0.05 12.17 4.60
C ARG A 72 -1.47 12.08 4.63
N PRO A 73 -2.07 11.19 5.42
CA PRO A 73 -3.51 10.99 5.38
C PRO A 73 -4.22 12.19 6.02
N VAL A 74 -5.39 12.53 5.48
CA VAL A 74 -6.32 13.47 6.11
C VAL A 74 -7.23 12.68 7.04
N ILE A 75 -7.08 12.88 8.34
CA ILE A 75 -7.77 12.13 9.38
C ILE A 75 -8.70 13.06 10.14
N ALA A 76 -10.00 12.75 10.11
CA ALA A 76 -10.97 13.44 10.93
C ALA A 76 -11.05 12.78 12.30
N ALA A 77 -10.75 13.51 13.37
CA ALA A 77 -10.70 12.96 14.73
C ALA A 77 -11.36 13.91 15.74
N PRO A 78 -11.97 13.37 16.80
CA PRO A 78 -12.35 14.17 17.95
C PRO A 78 -11.12 14.69 18.68
N ASP A 79 -11.28 15.76 19.46
CA ASP A 79 -10.20 16.40 20.21
C ASP A 79 -9.46 15.38 21.11
N ALA A 80 -10.22 14.47 21.73
CA ALA A 80 -9.69 13.42 22.61
C ALA A 80 -8.71 12.45 21.92
N LEU A 81 -8.75 12.32 20.59
CA LEU A 81 -7.89 11.41 19.81
C LEU A 81 -6.87 12.15 18.93
N SER A 82 -6.98 13.48 18.81
CA SER A 82 -6.16 14.27 17.88
C SER A 82 -4.66 14.19 18.19
N ASP A 83 -4.28 14.20 19.47
CA ASP A 83 -2.87 14.09 19.87
C ASP A 83 -2.29 12.69 19.63
N ALA A 84 -3.11 11.64 19.84
CA ALA A 84 -2.72 10.27 19.52
C ALA A 84 -2.45 10.11 18.01
N VAL A 85 -3.29 10.72 17.15
CA VAL A 85 -3.07 10.74 15.70
C VAL A 85 -1.77 11.45 15.34
N ARG A 86 -1.51 12.64 15.88
CA ARG A 86 -0.27 13.39 15.60
C ARG A 86 0.98 12.64 16.07
N GLN A 87 0.89 11.90 17.17
CA GLN A 87 2.00 11.11 17.66
C GLN A 87 2.26 9.87 16.80
N ALA A 88 1.19 9.15 16.42
CA ALA A 88 1.30 7.90 15.66
C ALA A 88 1.58 8.12 14.17
N ILE A 89 1.03 9.20 13.60
CA ILE A 89 1.13 9.55 12.19
C ILE A 89 1.51 11.04 12.09
N PRO A 90 2.80 11.39 12.28
CA PRO A 90 3.24 12.79 12.37
C PRO A 90 2.91 13.64 11.14
N ASP A 91 2.88 13.00 9.96
CA ASP A 91 2.59 13.66 8.68
C ASP A 91 1.08 13.73 8.36
N ALA A 92 0.20 13.24 9.23
CA ALA A 92 -1.24 13.32 9.03
C ALA A 92 -1.75 14.76 9.18
N THR A 93 -2.71 15.12 8.33
CA THR A 93 -3.52 16.33 8.53
C THR A 93 -4.72 15.97 9.38
N VAL A 94 -4.80 16.50 10.60
CA VAL A 94 -5.93 16.25 11.52
C VAL A 94 -7.00 17.33 11.34
N VAL A 95 -8.23 16.92 11.08
CA VAL A 95 -9.41 17.79 11.02
C VAL A 95 -10.41 17.40 12.10
N ALA A 96 -11.23 18.35 12.56
CA ALA A 96 -12.19 18.09 13.64
C ALA A 96 -13.32 17.16 13.19
N ALA A 97 -13.68 16.21 14.06
CA ALA A 97 -14.83 15.31 13.91
C ALA A 97 -15.64 15.22 15.20
N PRO A 98 -16.96 14.94 15.14
CA PRO A 98 -17.74 14.63 16.33
C PRO A 98 -17.32 13.27 16.94
N ASP A 99 -17.50 13.11 18.25
CA ASP A 99 -17.07 11.94 19.02
C ASP A 99 -17.68 10.61 18.55
N ASP A 100 -18.90 10.68 18.00
CA ASP A 100 -19.65 9.52 17.50
C ASP A 100 -19.20 9.05 16.11
N GLY A 101 -18.26 9.73 15.47
CA GLY A 101 -17.86 9.41 14.11
C GLY A 101 -18.99 9.76 13.13
N GLY A 102 -18.94 10.98 12.62
CA GLY A 102 -19.89 11.45 11.60
C GLY A 102 -19.69 10.77 10.23
N ARG A 103 -20.53 11.15 9.26
CA ARG A 103 -20.31 10.83 7.84
C ARG A 103 -18.90 11.27 7.44
N LEU A 104 -18.16 10.40 6.73
CA LEU A 104 -16.85 10.77 6.18
C LEU A 104 -16.97 12.06 5.34
N PRO A 105 -16.31 13.16 5.75
CA PRO A 105 -16.29 14.37 4.95
C PRO A 105 -15.56 14.15 3.62
N ASP A 106 -15.88 14.96 2.61
CA ASP A 106 -15.15 14.92 1.35
C ASP A 106 -13.68 15.30 1.59
N GLY A 107 -12.77 14.55 0.97
CA GLY A 107 -11.32 14.77 1.12
C GLY A 107 -10.71 14.18 2.40
N VAL A 108 -11.47 13.49 3.24
CA VAL A 108 -10.96 12.75 4.41
C VAL A 108 -10.70 11.29 4.05
N ASP A 109 -9.55 10.77 4.48
CA ASP A 109 -9.16 9.37 4.26
C ASP A 109 -9.76 8.43 5.29
N ALA A 110 -9.83 8.85 6.56
CA ALA A 110 -10.42 8.09 7.65
C ALA A 110 -11.01 9.00 8.74
N VAL A 111 -12.04 8.51 9.43
CA VAL A 111 -12.64 9.15 10.61
C VAL A 111 -12.37 8.28 11.84
N LEU A 112 -11.88 8.90 12.92
CA LEU A 112 -11.81 8.27 14.24
C LEU A 112 -13.08 8.57 15.04
N ALA A 113 -13.49 7.60 15.86
CA ALA A 113 -14.56 7.76 16.83
C ALA A 113 -14.14 7.16 18.17
N THR A 114 -14.41 7.85 19.28
CA THR A 114 -14.17 7.37 20.66
C THR A 114 -15.23 6.36 21.09
N ALA A 115 -16.45 6.55 20.57
CA ALA A 115 -17.54 5.61 20.69
C ALA A 115 -17.79 4.94 19.34
N ARG A 116 -18.49 3.81 19.39
CA ARG A 116 -19.03 3.21 18.16
C ARG A 116 -19.95 4.22 17.48
N PRO A 117 -19.83 4.44 16.15
CA PRO A 117 -20.82 5.18 15.42
C PRO A 117 -22.18 4.51 15.52
N CYS A 118 -23.18 5.29 15.92
CA CYS A 118 -24.56 4.84 15.96
C CYS A 118 -25.03 4.55 14.53
N GLY A 119 -25.00 3.28 14.12
CA GLY A 119 -25.46 2.84 12.81
C GLY A 119 -24.49 1.89 12.14
N ASP A 120 -24.81 1.59 10.89
CA ASP A 120 -23.97 0.78 10.01
C ASP A 120 -23.05 1.74 9.24
N PRO A 121 -21.71 1.69 9.43
CA PRO A 121 -20.81 2.58 8.70
C PRO A 121 -20.98 2.31 7.21
N CYS A 122 -21.26 3.34 6.41
CA CYS A 122 -21.47 3.17 4.96
C CYS A 122 -20.23 2.66 4.21
N GLY A 123 -19.11 2.36 4.88
CA GLY A 123 -17.87 1.82 4.32
C GLY A 123 -17.18 0.84 5.27
N ALA A 124 -15.85 0.79 5.23
CA ALA A 124 -15.03 -0.09 6.07
C ALA A 124 -14.95 0.41 7.52
N ALA A 125 -14.90 -0.50 8.48
CA ALA A 125 -14.66 -0.16 9.87
C ALA A 125 -13.69 -1.11 10.55
N VAL A 126 -12.74 -0.54 11.30
CA VAL A 126 -11.80 -1.24 12.15
C VAL A 126 -12.01 -0.79 13.58
N TYR A 127 -12.30 -1.74 14.47
CA TYR A 127 -12.57 -1.48 15.88
C TYR A 127 -11.36 -1.91 16.71
N THR A 128 -11.02 -1.10 17.70
CA THR A 128 -10.02 -1.40 18.72
C THR A 128 -10.67 -1.30 20.11
N ALA A 129 -9.88 -1.53 21.16
CA ALA A 129 -10.36 -1.38 22.52
C ALA A 129 -10.76 0.05 22.89
N HIS A 130 -10.24 1.07 22.18
CA HIS A 130 -10.34 2.48 22.59
C HIS A 130 -10.99 3.38 21.56
N PHE A 131 -11.00 2.99 20.29
CA PHE A 131 -11.52 3.80 19.19
C PHE A 131 -11.94 2.91 18.02
N ALA A 132 -12.73 3.48 17.12
CA ALA A 132 -13.00 2.93 15.79
C ALA A 132 -12.35 3.81 14.72
N VAL A 133 -11.91 3.18 13.63
CA VAL A 133 -11.46 3.84 12.40
C VAL A 133 -12.45 3.49 11.30
N LEU A 134 -13.05 4.50 10.70
CA LEU A 134 -13.99 4.38 9.59
C LEU A 134 -13.32 4.89 8.32
N ALA A 135 -13.52 4.19 7.21
CA ALA A 135 -13.10 4.64 5.90
C ALA A 135 -14.25 4.52 4.90
N ARG A 136 -14.02 5.07 3.70
CA ARG A 136 -14.97 4.98 2.58
C ARG A 136 -15.17 3.52 2.16
N PRO A 137 -16.25 3.22 1.41
CA PRO A 137 -16.35 1.93 0.74
C PRO A 137 -15.05 1.56 0.01
N HIS A 138 -14.57 0.33 0.24
CA HIS A 138 -13.38 -0.28 -0.37
C HIS A 138 -12.04 0.35 0.04
N ASP A 139 -12.03 1.30 0.98
CA ASP A 139 -10.81 1.81 1.62
C ASP A 139 -10.46 1.02 2.89
N ASP A 140 -10.79 -0.28 2.90
CA ASP A 140 -10.55 -1.18 4.03
C ASP A 140 -9.07 -1.25 4.42
N ALA A 141 -8.16 -1.21 3.44
CA ALA A 141 -6.71 -1.14 3.71
C ALA A 141 -6.30 0.17 4.39
N VAL A 142 -6.95 1.29 4.04
CA VAL A 142 -6.69 2.60 4.64
C VAL A 142 -7.13 2.62 6.10
N ALA A 143 -8.34 2.11 6.40
CA ALA A 143 -8.80 1.98 7.77
C ALA A 143 -7.85 1.11 8.61
N LEU A 144 -7.37 0.02 8.02
CA LEU A 144 -6.46 -0.91 8.66
C LEU A 144 -5.08 -0.30 8.94
N ASP A 145 -4.50 0.44 8.00
CA ASP A 145 -3.23 1.13 8.17
C ASP A 145 -3.29 2.20 9.26
N VAL A 146 -4.36 3.01 9.26
CA VAL A 146 -4.57 4.04 10.30
C VAL A 146 -4.74 3.40 11.67
N ALA A 147 -5.53 2.32 11.78
CA ALA A 147 -5.68 1.58 13.02
C ALA A 147 -4.35 0.97 13.49
N ALA A 148 -3.59 0.35 12.58
CA ALA A 148 -2.31 -0.27 12.88
C ALA A 148 -1.29 0.76 13.39
N ALA A 149 -1.21 1.93 12.75
CA ALA A 149 -0.34 3.02 13.20
C ALA A 149 -0.71 3.50 14.61
N LEU A 150 -2.00 3.71 14.89
CA LEU A 150 -2.48 4.15 16.21
C LEU A 150 -2.29 3.11 17.31
N THR A 151 -2.27 1.82 16.97
CA THR A 151 -2.01 0.74 17.93
C THR A 151 -0.53 0.31 17.97
N GLY A 152 0.35 0.96 17.22
CA GLY A 152 1.77 0.60 17.14
C GLY A 152 2.03 -0.81 16.57
N CYS A 153 1.14 -1.29 15.70
CA CYS A 153 1.24 -2.59 15.04
C CYS A 153 1.65 -2.42 13.58
N THR A 154 2.24 -3.47 12.99
CA THR A 154 2.58 -3.51 11.56
C THR A 154 1.73 -4.56 10.87
N ILE A 155 1.14 -4.19 9.72
CA ILE A 155 0.36 -5.09 8.87
C ILE A 155 0.84 -4.91 7.43
N ASP A 156 1.68 -5.84 6.98
CA ASP A 156 2.24 -5.82 5.62
C ASP A 156 1.24 -6.38 4.60
N ASP A 157 0.62 -7.51 4.94
CA ASP A 157 -0.36 -8.20 4.08
C ASP A 157 -1.80 -7.85 4.49
N VAL A 158 -2.27 -6.68 4.08
CA VAL A 158 -3.66 -6.29 4.32
C VAL A 158 -4.61 -7.18 3.52
N TRP A 159 -5.69 -7.61 4.16
CA TRP A 159 -6.63 -8.57 3.58
C TRP A 159 -7.22 -8.18 2.22
N PRO A 160 -7.41 -6.90 1.83
CA PRO A 160 -7.89 -6.58 0.48
C PRO A 160 -6.97 -7.07 -0.64
N LEU A 161 -5.67 -7.25 -0.37
CA LEU A 161 -4.72 -7.80 -1.35
C LEU A 161 -5.08 -9.22 -1.80
N THR A 162 -5.83 -9.98 -1.00
CA THR A 162 -6.18 -11.38 -1.32
C THR A 162 -7.38 -11.50 -2.25
N VAL A 163 -8.12 -10.40 -2.45
CA VAL A 163 -9.42 -10.42 -3.16
C VAL A 163 -9.56 -9.36 -4.24
N ALA A 164 -8.73 -8.33 -4.26
CA ALA A 164 -8.86 -7.18 -5.15
C ALA A 164 -7.80 -7.11 -6.27
N ASP A 165 -7.20 -8.26 -6.62
CA ASP A 165 -6.28 -8.45 -7.76
C ASP A 165 -5.21 -7.34 -7.94
N PRO A 166 -4.29 -7.19 -6.97
CA PRO A 166 -3.26 -6.15 -7.03
C PRO A 166 -2.30 -6.35 -8.21
N GLN A 167 -1.95 -5.26 -8.88
CA GLN A 167 -0.95 -5.23 -9.93
C GLN A 167 0.40 -4.82 -9.36
N GLU A 168 1.45 -5.58 -9.70
CA GLU A 168 2.81 -5.29 -9.26
C GLU A 168 3.55 -4.36 -10.23
N LEU A 169 4.26 -3.39 -9.66
CA LEU A 169 5.19 -2.50 -10.35
C LEU A 169 6.52 -2.42 -9.61
N VAL A 170 7.62 -2.67 -10.31
CA VAL A 170 8.98 -2.50 -9.75
C VAL A 170 9.60 -1.19 -10.21
N VAL A 171 10.20 -0.46 -9.26
CA VAL A 171 10.86 0.83 -9.49
C VAL A 171 12.34 0.77 -9.09
N PHE A 172 13.18 1.59 -9.73
CA PHE A 172 14.64 1.55 -9.56
C PHE A 172 15.28 2.90 -9.18
N GLY A 173 14.48 3.97 -9.04
CA GLY A 173 15.00 5.34 -8.98
C GLY A 173 14.18 6.30 -8.12
N ALA A 174 13.78 7.44 -8.70
CA ALA A 174 13.09 8.52 -7.98
C ALA A 174 11.78 8.11 -7.26
N HIS A 175 11.19 6.96 -7.60
CA HIS A 175 10.02 6.38 -6.96
C HIS A 175 10.33 5.39 -5.83
N LEU A 176 11.60 5.07 -5.57
CA LEU A 176 12.00 4.30 -4.38
C LEU A 176 11.50 5.01 -3.12
N LEU A 177 11.23 4.28 -2.03
CA LEU A 177 10.78 4.81 -0.76
C LEU A 177 11.70 5.96 -0.30
N GLY A 178 11.11 7.09 0.10
CA GLY A 178 11.83 8.32 0.45
C GLY A 178 12.33 9.16 -0.74
N GLY A 179 12.15 8.68 -1.98
CA GLY A 179 12.48 9.40 -3.19
C GLY A 179 11.52 10.56 -3.50
N PRO A 180 11.93 11.50 -4.37
CA PRO A 180 11.13 12.71 -4.65
C PRO A 180 9.84 12.43 -5.42
N LEU A 181 9.74 11.28 -6.11
CA LEU A 181 8.56 10.92 -6.93
C LEU A 181 7.74 9.79 -6.33
N THR A 182 8.06 9.29 -5.13
CA THR A 182 7.30 8.22 -4.46
C THR A 182 5.82 8.57 -4.28
N HIS A 183 5.51 9.86 -4.09
CA HIS A 183 4.13 10.36 -4.01
C HIS A 183 3.27 9.94 -5.21
N GLN A 184 3.86 9.79 -6.40
CA GLN A 184 3.13 9.34 -7.58
C GLN A 184 2.61 7.90 -7.47
N LEU A 185 3.21 7.08 -6.59
CA LEU A 185 2.70 5.75 -6.25
C LEU A 185 1.77 5.82 -5.05
N THR A 186 2.21 6.47 -3.96
CA THR A 186 1.48 6.46 -2.69
C THR A 186 0.17 7.22 -2.74
N ASP A 187 0.10 8.34 -3.47
CA ASP A 187 -1.14 9.12 -3.63
C ASP A 187 -2.19 8.34 -4.45
N ARG A 188 -1.76 7.30 -5.17
CA ARG A 188 -2.63 6.35 -5.88
C ARG A 188 -2.98 5.12 -5.04
N GLY A 189 -2.66 5.12 -3.75
CA GLY A 189 -2.93 4.02 -2.83
C GLY A 189 -2.05 2.80 -3.06
N ALA A 190 -0.86 2.95 -3.65
CA ALA A 190 0.07 1.85 -3.81
C ALA A 190 0.67 1.43 -2.46
N ARG A 191 0.75 0.12 -2.23
CA ARG A 191 1.38 -0.50 -1.06
C ARG A 191 2.80 -0.93 -1.38
N TRP A 192 3.73 -0.65 -0.47
CA TRP A 192 5.09 -1.15 -0.55
C TRP A 192 5.12 -2.67 -0.34
N ALA A 193 5.90 -3.40 -1.16
CA ALA A 193 5.85 -4.87 -1.23
C ALA A 193 7.24 -5.52 -1.22
N GLY A 194 8.20 -4.83 -0.62
CA GLY A 194 9.55 -5.36 -0.44
C GLY A 194 10.57 -4.89 -1.48
N GLU A 195 11.80 -5.20 -1.18
CA GLU A 195 12.95 -4.99 -2.06
C GLU A 195 13.09 -6.14 -3.05
N VAL A 196 13.76 -5.88 -4.18
CA VAL A 196 14.02 -6.89 -5.19
C VAL A 196 15.29 -6.56 -5.97
N THR A 197 15.96 -7.58 -6.50
CA THR A 197 17.18 -7.41 -7.31
C THR A 197 16.99 -8.02 -8.69
N THR A 198 17.30 -7.28 -9.75
CA THR A 198 17.24 -7.80 -11.13
C THR A 198 18.21 -8.96 -11.33
N ALA A 199 18.00 -9.78 -12.37
CA ALA A 199 19.05 -10.66 -12.87
C ALA A 199 20.31 -9.82 -13.24
N PRO A 200 21.52 -10.40 -13.29
CA PRO A 200 22.75 -9.67 -13.61
C PRO A 200 22.91 -9.36 -15.11
N ARG A 201 21.84 -8.87 -15.75
CA ARG A 201 21.70 -8.66 -17.20
C ARG A 201 21.24 -7.24 -17.55
N TYR A 202 21.39 -6.31 -16.63
CA TYR A 202 20.89 -4.94 -16.79
C TYR A 202 21.99 -3.91 -16.66
N ARG A 203 21.81 -2.78 -17.34
CA ARG A 203 22.62 -1.57 -17.20
C ARG A 203 21.75 -0.48 -16.59
N MET A 204 22.34 0.33 -15.71
CA MET A 204 21.73 1.54 -15.17
C MET A 204 22.54 2.76 -15.61
N THR A 205 21.90 3.70 -16.30
CA THR A 205 22.53 4.98 -16.70
C THR A 205 21.75 6.18 -16.17
N VAL A 206 22.43 7.32 -16.01
CA VAL A 206 21.79 8.56 -15.56
C VAL A 206 21.20 9.29 -16.76
N LEU A 207 19.87 9.49 -16.78
CA LEU A 207 19.21 10.31 -17.81
C LEU A 207 19.39 11.81 -17.51
N PRO A 208 19.66 12.64 -18.54
CA PRO A 208 19.76 14.10 -18.40
C PRO A 208 18.37 14.72 -18.21
N SER A 209 17.82 14.58 -17.00
CA SER A 209 16.48 15.06 -16.62
C SER A 209 16.53 15.80 -15.28
N THR A 210 15.49 16.57 -14.98
CA THR A 210 15.36 17.28 -13.70
C THR A 210 14.02 16.92 -13.04
N PRO A 211 14.01 16.25 -11.88
CA PRO A 211 15.18 15.65 -11.20
C PRO A 211 15.80 14.52 -12.04
N ALA A 212 17.06 14.17 -11.75
CA ALA A 212 17.74 13.07 -12.42
C ALA A 212 17.00 11.73 -12.21
N LYS A 213 17.04 10.87 -13.21
CA LYS A 213 16.34 9.57 -13.21
C LYS A 213 17.25 8.48 -13.75
N PRO A 214 17.19 7.25 -13.22
CA PRO A 214 17.86 6.13 -13.84
C PRO A 214 17.12 5.66 -15.08
N ALA A 215 17.87 5.35 -16.14
CA ALA A 215 17.45 4.46 -17.21
C ALA A 215 17.95 3.06 -16.91
N VAL A 216 17.03 2.10 -16.82
CA VAL A 216 17.35 0.67 -16.71
C VAL A 216 17.04 0.00 -18.04
N SER A 217 18.03 -0.68 -18.62
CA SER A 217 17.90 -1.41 -19.89
C SER A 217 18.61 -2.76 -19.82
N ARG A 218 18.06 -3.76 -20.51
CA ARG A 218 18.68 -5.09 -20.61
C ARG A 218 19.87 -5.01 -21.57
N VAL A 219 20.99 -5.62 -21.21
CA VAL A 219 22.16 -5.71 -22.11
C VAL A 219 22.00 -6.86 -23.12
N PRO A 220 22.63 -6.79 -24.30
CA PRO A 220 22.67 -7.92 -25.24
C PRO A 220 23.33 -9.15 -24.62
N ASP A 221 22.92 -10.35 -25.05
CA ASP A 221 23.57 -11.58 -24.58
C ASP A 221 25.07 -11.58 -24.94
N GLY A 222 25.88 -12.12 -24.02
CA GLY A 222 27.35 -12.06 -24.12
C GLY A 222 27.96 -10.75 -23.64
N THR A 223 27.15 -9.72 -23.34
CA THR A 223 27.61 -8.48 -22.69
C THR A 223 27.47 -8.58 -21.18
N ALA A 224 28.47 -8.09 -20.44
CA ALA A 224 28.37 -8.00 -18.98
C ALA A 224 27.29 -7.00 -18.56
N GLY A 225 26.36 -7.45 -17.71
CA GLY A 225 25.38 -6.61 -17.02
C GLY A 225 25.64 -6.58 -15.52
N ALA A 226 24.77 -5.89 -14.79
CA ALA A 226 24.76 -5.83 -13.33
C ALA A 226 23.41 -6.27 -12.79
N ALA A 227 23.43 -6.73 -11.54
CA ALA A 227 22.23 -6.92 -10.74
C ALA A 227 21.90 -5.57 -10.09
N LEU A 228 20.65 -5.11 -10.25
CA LEU A 228 20.23 -3.77 -9.85
C LEU A 228 19.15 -3.85 -8.77
N TYR A 229 19.35 -3.08 -7.71
CA TYR A 229 18.38 -2.90 -6.64
C TYR A 229 17.14 -2.14 -7.12
N GLY A 230 15.97 -2.66 -6.78
CA GLY A 230 14.67 -2.02 -6.95
C GLY A 230 13.72 -2.32 -5.81
N GLN A 231 12.53 -1.74 -5.89
CA GLN A 231 11.46 -1.94 -4.90
C GLN A 231 10.15 -2.28 -5.60
N ARG A 232 9.41 -3.23 -5.01
CA ARG A 232 8.11 -3.69 -5.47
C ARG A 232 7.01 -2.85 -4.83
N TRP A 233 6.02 -2.50 -5.62
CA TRP A 233 4.80 -1.82 -5.19
C TRP A 233 3.58 -2.56 -5.74
N LEU A 234 2.54 -2.68 -4.92
CA LEU A 234 1.24 -3.23 -5.31
C LEU A 234 0.25 -2.09 -5.46
N MET A 235 -0.42 -2.01 -6.60
CA MET A 235 -1.41 -0.97 -6.88
C MET A 235 -2.58 -1.52 -7.68
N SER A 236 -3.71 -0.82 -7.71
CA SER A 236 -4.86 -1.28 -8.48
C SER A 236 -4.59 -1.19 -9.99
N ALA A 237 -5.36 -1.94 -10.79
CA ALA A 237 -5.26 -1.89 -12.26
C ALA A 237 -5.51 -0.48 -12.80
N ALA A 238 -6.51 0.24 -12.29
CA ALA A 238 -6.79 1.61 -12.72
C ALA A 238 -5.68 2.59 -12.30
N ALA A 239 -5.09 2.41 -11.10
CA ALA A 239 -3.96 3.20 -10.64
C ALA A 239 -2.74 3.01 -11.55
N LEU A 240 -2.42 1.76 -11.92
CA LEU A 240 -1.33 1.44 -12.85
C LEU A 240 -1.59 2.02 -14.24
N GLY A 241 -2.81 1.92 -14.76
CA GLY A 241 -3.18 2.50 -16.05
C GLY A 241 -3.03 4.03 -16.09
N ARG A 242 -3.50 4.72 -15.05
CA ARG A 242 -3.30 6.18 -14.91
C ARG A 242 -1.83 6.55 -14.74
N PHE A 243 -1.07 5.73 -14.04
CA PHE A 243 0.37 5.92 -13.89
C PHE A 243 1.09 5.82 -15.25
N LEU A 244 0.81 4.76 -16.01
CA LEU A 244 1.35 4.54 -17.35
C LEU A 244 0.99 5.68 -18.32
N ALA A 245 -0.27 6.12 -18.32
CA ALA A 245 -0.74 7.21 -19.18
C ALA A 245 -0.02 8.55 -18.90
N ALA A 246 0.45 8.76 -17.67
CA ALA A 246 1.17 9.97 -17.26
C ALA A 246 2.71 9.82 -17.39
N LEU A 247 3.21 8.65 -17.81
CA LEU A 247 4.63 8.35 -17.85
C LEU A 247 5.32 9.14 -18.98
N PRO A 248 6.28 10.04 -18.67
CA PRO A 248 6.92 10.84 -19.70
C PRO A 248 7.94 10.03 -20.49
N ALA A 249 8.11 10.34 -21.77
CA ALA A 249 9.25 9.87 -22.54
C ALA A 249 10.58 10.27 -21.84
N PRO A 250 11.64 9.44 -21.88
CA PRO A 250 11.74 8.13 -22.54
C PRO A 250 11.39 6.93 -21.63
N MET A 251 10.67 7.17 -20.53
CA MET A 251 10.36 6.12 -19.56
C MET A 251 9.31 5.16 -20.12
N GLN A 252 9.47 3.87 -19.80
CA GLN A 252 8.60 2.79 -20.23
C GLN A 252 8.29 1.86 -19.06
N LEU A 253 7.20 1.10 -19.18
CA LEU A 253 6.95 -0.07 -18.34
C LEU A 253 7.08 -1.33 -19.19
N GLY A 254 7.94 -2.25 -18.76
CA GLY A 254 8.24 -3.48 -19.49
C GLY A 254 8.47 -4.66 -18.54
N LYS A 255 8.64 -5.85 -19.11
CA LYS A 255 9.00 -7.04 -18.33
C LYS A 255 10.51 -7.06 -18.05
N VAL A 256 10.87 -7.16 -16.77
CA VAL A 256 12.24 -7.28 -16.28
C VAL A 256 12.41 -8.62 -15.57
N GLU A 257 13.53 -9.27 -15.84
CA GLU A 257 13.97 -10.53 -15.26
C GLU A 257 14.67 -10.26 -13.92
N PHE A 258 14.28 -10.99 -12.88
CA PHE A 258 14.80 -10.84 -11.53
C PHE A 258 15.72 -11.99 -11.13
N ALA A 259 16.49 -11.81 -10.05
CA ALA A 259 17.46 -12.81 -9.59
C ALA A 259 16.82 -14.15 -9.20
N ASP A 260 15.52 -14.14 -8.89
CA ASP A 260 14.70 -15.33 -8.63
C ASP A 260 14.18 -16.03 -9.91
N GLY A 261 14.57 -15.54 -11.09
CA GLY A 261 14.15 -16.06 -12.40
C GLY A 261 12.76 -15.59 -12.84
N SER A 262 12.05 -14.83 -12.02
CA SER A 262 10.72 -14.32 -12.38
C SER A 262 10.79 -13.08 -13.29
N TRP A 263 9.68 -12.82 -13.98
CA TRP A 263 9.53 -11.65 -14.85
C TRP A 263 8.40 -10.75 -14.36
N ARG A 264 8.74 -9.54 -13.93
CA ARG A 264 7.77 -8.58 -13.35
C ARG A 264 7.67 -7.33 -14.21
N THR A 265 6.53 -6.65 -14.10
CA THR A 265 6.36 -5.33 -14.73
C THR A 265 7.20 -4.31 -13.95
N ALA A 266 8.09 -3.61 -14.63
CA ALA A 266 9.05 -2.71 -14.02
C ALA A 266 9.31 -1.48 -14.89
N PHE A 267 9.85 -0.43 -14.28
CA PHE A 267 10.41 0.69 -15.02
C PHE A 267 11.56 0.24 -15.90
N SER A 268 11.49 0.62 -17.16
CA SER A 268 12.58 0.55 -18.12
C SER A 268 12.70 1.87 -18.87
N CYS A 269 13.68 1.94 -19.75
CA CYS A 269 13.85 3.05 -20.65
C CYS A 269 14.08 2.52 -22.08
N ASP A 270 13.70 3.32 -23.08
CA ASP A 270 14.17 3.11 -24.45
C ASP A 270 15.70 2.98 -24.44
N ALA A 271 16.22 1.87 -24.99
CA ALA A 271 17.65 1.61 -25.05
C ALA A 271 18.42 2.72 -25.79
N ALA A 272 17.80 3.37 -26.77
CA ALA A 272 18.40 4.50 -27.48
C ALA A 272 18.59 5.75 -26.60
N ALA A 273 17.75 5.91 -25.57
CA ALA A 273 17.82 7.02 -24.63
C ALA A 273 18.77 6.74 -23.43
N ALA A 274 19.19 5.49 -23.23
CA ALA A 274 20.02 5.06 -22.10
C ALA A 274 21.52 5.39 -22.26
N GLY A 275 21.89 6.44 -23.01
CA GLY A 275 23.28 6.79 -23.35
C GLY A 275 24.04 7.64 -22.31
N GLY A 276 23.47 7.88 -21.13
CA GLY A 276 24.11 8.66 -20.07
C GLY A 276 25.23 7.92 -19.33
N THR A 277 25.74 8.53 -18.27
CA THR A 277 26.78 7.94 -17.40
C THR A 277 26.33 6.58 -16.87
N ASP A 278 27.14 5.54 -17.10
CA ASP A 278 26.90 4.19 -16.57
C ASP A 278 27.22 4.14 -15.07
N ILE A 279 26.20 3.81 -14.28
CA ILE A 279 26.26 3.66 -12.82
C ILE A 279 25.95 2.23 -12.37
N SER A 280 26.01 1.26 -13.29
CA SER A 280 25.70 -0.15 -13.00
C SER A 280 26.60 -0.73 -11.91
N GLY A 281 27.86 -0.28 -11.83
CA GLY A 281 28.83 -0.73 -10.82
C GLY A 281 28.46 -0.38 -9.38
N TYR A 282 27.53 0.55 -9.15
CA TYR A 282 27.03 0.88 -7.81
C TYR A 282 25.92 -0.05 -7.33
N GLY A 283 25.38 -0.91 -8.21
CA GLY A 283 24.32 -1.88 -7.89
C GLY A 283 22.93 -1.27 -7.65
N GLY A 284 22.79 0.06 -7.64
CA GLY A 284 21.50 0.71 -7.44
C GLY A 284 21.59 2.23 -7.37
N TRP A 285 20.44 2.88 -7.57
CA TRP A 285 20.32 4.34 -7.57
C TRP A 285 20.72 4.99 -6.23
N PRO A 286 20.30 4.48 -5.05
CA PRO A 286 20.68 5.10 -3.77
C PRO A 286 22.20 5.09 -3.54
N THR A 287 22.86 3.97 -3.83
CA THR A 287 24.32 3.83 -3.68
C THR A 287 25.07 4.75 -4.64
N ALA A 288 24.58 4.92 -5.88
CA ALA A 288 25.15 5.84 -6.84
C ALA A 288 25.04 7.31 -6.39
N ILE A 289 23.90 7.71 -5.81
CA ILE A 289 23.73 9.05 -5.21
C ILE A 289 24.71 9.26 -4.06
N ALA A 290 24.78 8.31 -3.11
CA ALA A 290 25.67 8.41 -1.96
C ALA A 290 27.16 8.51 -2.36
N ALA A 291 27.53 7.93 -3.50
CA ALA A 291 28.87 8.01 -4.06
C ALA A 291 29.13 9.27 -4.92
N GLY A 292 28.16 10.17 -5.06
CA GLY A 292 28.27 11.38 -5.89
C GLY A 292 28.27 11.12 -7.41
N ALA A 293 27.84 9.93 -7.84
CA ALA A 293 27.83 9.54 -9.25
C ALA A 293 26.62 10.08 -10.03
N VAL A 294 25.64 10.66 -9.33
CA VAL A 294 24.43 11.25 -9.91
C VAL A 294 24.47 12.78 -9.74
N PRO A 295 24.65 13.55 -10.83
CA PRO A 295 24.66 15.01 -10.76
C PRO A 295 23.33 15.57 -10.23
N GLY A 296 23.40 16.58 -9.36
CA GLY A 296 22.22 17.30 -8.85
C GLY A 296 21.40 16.54 -7.81
N CYS A 297 21.91 15.41 -7.31
CA CYS A 297 21.35 14.68 -6.18
C CYS A 297 22.41 14.64 -5.07
N GLY A 298 22.33 15.57 -4.13
CA GLY A 298 23.22 15.71 -2.97
C GLY A 298 22.53 16.45 -1.84
#